data_AF-A0A0D6AQ85-F1
#
_entry.id   AF-A0A0D6AQ85-F1
#
_cell.length_a   1.000
_cell.length_b   1.000
_cell.length_c   1.000
_cell.angle_alpha   90.00
_cell.angle_beta   90.00
_cell.angle_gamma   90.00
#
_symmetry.space_group_name_H-M   'P 1'
#
loop_
_entity.id
_entity.type
_entity.pdbx_description
1 polymer ?
#
loop_
_entity_poly.entity_id
_entity_poly.type
_entity_poly.pdbx_seq_one_letter_code
_entity_poly.pdbx_strand_id
1 'polypeptide(L)'
;MFDGRFHEDLVAELATGELYDKTTKSGGSIDWLQQNGCYYTYDYSNIEYVISFDNQGIRPSLTVKVSEKLTLNGSSSAGCNGRPKSYSQPATYWFEKENGIWKIYNKEMSKLSQQ
;
A
#
# COMPACT_ATOMS: atom_id res chain seq x y z
N MET A 1 7.17 0.66 4.83
CA MET A 1 6.10 1.56 5.30
C MET A 1 5.47 1.03 6.58
N PHE A 2 4.86 -0.16 6.56
CA PHE A 2 4.04 -0.68 7.68
C PHE A 2 4.75 -1.69 8.61
N ASP A 3 6.08 -1.75 8.58
CA ASP A 3 6.84 -2.54 9.56
C ASP A 3 6.77 -1.85 10.94
N GLY A 4 7.33 -2.47 11.98
CA GLY A 4 7.29 -1.93 13.35
C GLY A 4 7.97 -0.57 13.54
N ARG A 5 8.56 0.01 12.49
CA ARG A 5 9.15 1.36 12.49
C ARG A 5 8.23 2.43 11.92
N PHE A 6 7.10 2.04 11.29
CA PHE A 6 6.07 2.96 10.79
C PHE A 6 6.66 4.14 10.00
N HIS A 7 7.33 3.86 8.88
CA HIS A 7 8.09 4.85 8.10
C HIS A 7 7.20 5.91 7.44
N GLU A 8 6.72 6.88 8.20
CA GLU A 8 5.92 8.02 7.70
C GLU A 8 6.72 8.88 6.72
N ASP A 9 8.02 9.06 6.95
CA ASP A 9 8.91 9.79 6.03
C ASP A 9 8.95 9.15 4.64
N LEU A 10 9.01 7.82 4.59
CA LEU A 10 8.97 7.08 3.32
C LEU A 10 7.59 7.21 2.64
N VAL A 11 6.51 7.33 3.41
CA VAL A 11 5.19 7.61 2.85
C VAL A 11 5.14 9.04 2.30
N ALA A 12 5.71 10.03 2.99
CA ALA A 12 5.80 11.41 2.50
C ALA A 12 6.68 11.53 1.25
N GLU A 13 7.71 10.71 1.11
CA GLU A 13 8.56 10.64 -0.07
C GLU A 13 7.81 10.06 -1.27
N LEU A 14 7.08 8.96 -1.07
CA LEU A 14 6.52 8.15 -2.16
C LEU A 14 5.05 8.44 -2.49
N ALA A 15 4.28 9.01 -1.56
CA ALA A 15 2.85 9.23 -1.70
C ALA A 15 2.47 10.69 -1.50
N THR A 16 1.36 11.08 -2.12
CA THR A 16 0.71 12.39 -1.93
C THR A 16 -0.81 12.20 -1.95
N GLY A 17 -1.55 13.28 -1.69
CA GLY A 17 -3.01 13.33 -1.76
C GLY A 17 -3.67 12.18 -0.99
N GLU A 18 -4.55 11.46 -1.67
CA GLU A 18 -5.44 10.47 -1.05
C GLU A 18 -4.70 9.32 -0.36
N LEU A 19 -3.66 8.75 -1.00
CA LEU A 19 -2.90 7.66 -0.41
C LEU A 19 -2.11 8.13 0.82
N TYR A 20 -1.50 9.31 0.74
CA TYR A 20 -0.79 9.90 1.88
C TYR A 20 -1.74 10.09 3.06
N ASP A 21 -2.92 10.67 2.82
CA ASP A 21 -3.89 10.95 3.86
C ASP A 21 -4.45 9.68 4.51
N LYS A 22 -4.86 8.70 3.70
CA LYS A 22 -5.34 7.38 4.17
C LYS A 22 -4.28 6.58 4.92
N THR A 23 -3.00 6.92 4.74
CA THR A 23 -1.90 6.22 5.38
C THR A 23 -1.46 6.89 6.68
N THR A 24 -1.31 8.21 6.70
CA THR A 24 -0.59 8.96 7.76
C THR A 24 -1.48 9.80 8.68
N LYS A 25 -2.68 10.21 8.23
CA LYS A 25 -3.56 11.05 9.06
C LYS A 25 -4.25 10.23 10.13
N SER A 26 -4.88 10.91 11.09
CA SER A 26 -5.68 10.26 12.13
C SER A 26 -6.78 9.40 11.51
N GLY A 27 -6.93 8.16 12.01
CA GLY A 27 -7.79 7.12 11.43
C GLY A 27 -7.18 6.43 10.20
N GLY A 28 -5.98 6.82 9.78
CA GLY A 28 -5.22 6.19 8.72
C GLY A 28 -4.57 4.87 9.14
N SER A 29 -3.98 4.18 8.16
CA SER A 29 -3.45 2.83 8.38
C SER A 29 -2.31 2.79 9.40
N ILE A 30 -1.38 3.76 9.38
CA ILE A 30 -0.28 3.83 10.35
C ILE A 30 -0.81 4.15 11.76
N ASP A 31 -1.72 5.12 11.87
CA ASP A 31 -2.34 5.50 13.15
C ASP A 31 -3.05 4.30 13.80
N TRP A 32 -3.85 3.56 13.03
CA TRP A 32 -4.51 2.34 13.52
C TRP A 32 -3.49 1.29 13.99
N LEU A 33 -2.43 1.05 13.21
CA LEU A 33 -1.40 0.07 13.56
C LEU A 33 -0.67 0.45 14.86
N GLN A 34 -0.27 1.72 15.00
CA GLN A 34 0.39 2.22 16.20
C GLN A 34 -0.50 2.11 17.44
N GLN A 35 -1.75 2.56 17.35
CA GLN A 35 -2.71 2.51 18.47
C GLN A 35 -2.98 1.09 18.96
N ASN A 36 -2.95 0.11 18.05
CA ASN A 36 -3.25 -1.29 18.37
C ASN A 36 -1.98 -2.12 18.67
N GLY A 37 -0.78 -1.53 18.59
CA GLY A 37 0.48 -2.25 18.78
C GLY A 37 0.69 -3.32 17.71
N CYS A 38 0.27 -3.04 16.48
CA CYS A 38 0.27 -3.98 15.37
C CYS A 38 1.21 -3.53 14.26
N TYR A 39 1.77 -4.49 13.53
CA TYR A 39 2.67 -4.18 12.42
C TYR A 39 2.71 -5.34 11.43
N TYR A 40 3.06 -5.02 10.18
CA TYR A 40 3.26 -6.03 9.15
C TYR A 40 4.71 -6.47 9.05
N THR A 41 4.92 -7.76 8.83
CA THR A 41 6.17 -8.29 8.27
C THR A 41 5.88 -8.84 6.89
N TYR A 42 6.84 -8.68 5.99
CA TYR A 42 6.74 -9.15 4.61
C TYR A 42 7.82 -10.18 4.35
N ASP A 43 7.44 -11.38 3.91
CA ASP A 43 8.36 -12.38 3.36
C ASP A 43 8.82 -11.92 1.97
N TYR A 44 7.89 -11.39 1.17
CA TYR A 44 8.17 -10.72 -0.09
C TYR A 44 7.07 -9.73 -0.45
N SER A 45 7.43 -8.75 -1.30
CA SER A 45 6.54 -7.77 -1.89
C SER A 45 7.09 -7.35 -3.25
N ASN A 46 6.63 -8.00 -4.32
CA ASN A 46 7.23 -7.92 -5.64
C ASN A 46 6.24 -7.39 -6.68
N ILE A 47 6.77 -6.66 -7.66
CA ILE A 47 6.12 -6.46 -8.95
C ILE A 47 6.54 -7.62 -9.85
N GLU A 48 5.58 -8.43 -10.31
CA GLU A 48 5.86 -9.54 -11.24
C GLU A 48 6.03 -9.01 -12.67
N TYR A 49 5.11 -8.17 -13.13
CA TYR A 49 5.16 -7.54 -14.46
C TYR A 49 4.20 -6.33 -14.55
N VAL A 50 4.44 -5.48 -15.54
CA VAL A 50 3.54 -4.38 -15.92
C VAL A 50 2.41 -4.92 -16.79
N ILE A 51 1.17 -4.58 -16.45
CA ILE A 51 -0.04 -4.94 -17.21
C ILE A 51 -0.40 -3.83 -18.18
N SER A 52 -0.44 -2.58 -17.72
CA SER A 52 -0.75 -1.42 -18.56
C SER A 52 -0.14 -0.15 -18.01
N PHE A 53 0.06 0.82 -18.89
CA PHE A 53 0.49 2.16 -18.55
C PHE A 53 -0.35 3.15 -19.36
N ASP A 54 -0.91 4.15 -18.68
CA ASP A 54 -1.65 5.24 -19.27
C ASP A 54 -1.05 6.57 -18.80
N ASN A 55 -0.58 7.38 -19.74
CA ASN A 55 0.01 8.68 -19.47
C ASN A 55 -0.91 9.86 -19.81
N GLN A 56 -2.19 9.59 -20.11
CA GLN A 56 -3.15 10.62 -20.45
C GLN A 56 -3.82 11.20 -19.20
N GLY A 57 -4.31 12.43 -19.33
CA GLY A 57 -5.05 13.12 -18.27
C GLY A 57 -4.17 13.68 -17.13
N ILE A 58 -4.82 14.07 -16.04
CA ILE A 58 -4.18 14.73 -14.88
C ILE A 58 -3.45 13.72 -13.99
N ARG A 59 -3.91 12.46 -13.98
CA ARG A 59 -3.37 11.39 -13.15
C ARG A 59 -3.00 10.19 -14.03
N PRO A 60 -1.76 10.14 -14.56
CA PRO A 60 -1.22 8.94 -15.20
C PRO A 60 -1.39 7.72 -14.29
N SER A 61 -1.53 6.54 -14.89
CA SER A 61 -1.71 5.29 -14.16
C SER A 61 -0.78 4.18 -14.64
N LEU A 62 -0.42 3.31 -13.70
CA LEU A 62 0.36 2.10 -13.94
C LEU A 62 -0.36 0.94 -13.28
N THR A 63 -0.77 -0.04 -14.08
CA THR A 63 -1.30 -1.31 -13.58
C THR A 63 -0.20 -2.34 -13.60
N VAL A 64 0.07 -2.98 -12.46
CA VAL A 64 1.09 -4.03 -12.31
C VAL A 64 0.49 -5.25 -11.65
N LYS A 65 1.07 -6.42 -11.90
CA LYS A 65 0.80 -7.62 -11.12
C LYS A 65 1.68 -7.59 -9.86
N VAL A 66 1.06 -7.50 -8.69
CA VAL A 66 1.76 -7.47 -7.39
C VAL A 66 1.61 -8.82 -6.70
N SER A 67 2.72 -9.32 -6.16
CA SER A 67 2.80 -10.57 -5.39
C SER A 67 3.34 -10.27 -4.00
N GLU A 68 2.57 -10.58 -2.96
CA GLU A 68 3.00 -10.37 -1.57
C GLU A 68 2.73 -11.59 -0.71
N LYS A 69 3.63 -11.83 0.23
CA LYS A 69 3.38 -12.69 1.39
C LYS A 69 3.71 -11.92 2.65
N LEU A 70 2.72 -11.75 3.52
CA LEU A 70 2.80 -10.88 4.69
C LEU A 70 2.05 -11.44 5.89
N THR A 71 2.45 -10.99 7.08
CA THR A 71 1.85 -11.38 8.36
C THR A 71 1.55 -10.11 9.14
N LEU A 72 0.32 -10.00 9.65
CA LEU A 72 -0.02 -8.99 10.65
C LEU A 72 0.35 -9.56 12.02
N ASN A 73 1.22 -8.84 12.73
CA ASN A 73 1.70 -9.19 14.06
C ASN A 73 1.13 -8.21 15.08
N GLY A 74 0.97 -8.67 16.33
CA GLY A 74 0.45 -7.88 17.44
C GLY A 74 -0.42 -8.72 18.36
N SER A 75 -1.09 -8.07 19.31
CA SER A 75 -1.99 -8.75 20.24
C SER A 75 -3.20 -9.34 19.51
N SER A 76 -3.60 -10.56 19.90
CA SER A 76 -4.86 -11.16 19.44
C SER A 76 -6.08 -10.38 19.91
N SER A 77 -6.01 -9.72 21.07
CA SER A 77 -7.08 -8.87 21.60
C SER A 77 -7.37 -7.65 20.71
N ALA A 78 -6.40 -7.22 19.92
CA ALA A 78 -6.52 -6.13 18.95
C ALA A 78 -6.82 -6.64 17.52
N GLY A 79 -6.97 -7.97 17.34
CA GLY A 79 -7.21 -8.59 16.04
C GLY A 79 -5.95 -8.75 15.18
N CYS A 80 -4.76 -8.62 15.77
CA CYS A 80 -3.49 -8.55 15.03
C CYS A 80 -2.67 -9.85 15.03
N ASN A 81 -3.26 -10.98 15.41
CA ASN A 81 -2.65 -12.30 15.34
C ASN A 81 -2.95 -12.98 14.01
N GLY A 82 -2.66 -12.30 12.90
CA GLY A 82 -2.93 -12.81 11.57
C GLY A 82 -2.05 -14.01 11.24
N ARG A 83 -2.62 -15.05 10.63
CA ARG A 83 -1.80 -16.04 9.90
C ARG A 83 -1.16 -15.37 8.69
N PRO A 84 0.01 -15.85 8.21
CA PRO A 84 0.59 -15.38 6.97
C PRO A 84 -0.45 -15.46 5.84
N LYS A 85 -0.59 -14.35 5.10
CA LYS A 85 -1.42 -14.24 3.91
C LYS A 85 -0.51 -14.13 2.70
N SER A 86 -0.90 -14.80 1.61
CA SER A 86 -0.22 -14.69 0.32
C SER A 86 -1.26 -14.33 -0.74
N TYR A 87 -0.90 -13.42 -1.63
CA TYR A 87 -1.73 -13.09 -2.79
C TYR A 87 -0.87 -12.65 -3.96
N SER A 88 -1.42 -12.84 -5.16
CA SER A 88 -0.87 -12.29 -6.40
C SER A 88 -2.03 -11.72 -7.23
N GLN A 89 -2.13 -10.40 -7.33
CA GLN A 89 -3.27 -9.71 -7.96
C GLN A 89 -2.87 -8.40 -8.63
N PRO A 90 -3.62 -7.93 -9.65
CA PRO A 90 -3.38 -6.63 -10.24
C PRO A 90 -3.57 -5.49 -9.24
N ALA A 91 -2.72 -4.47 -9.35
CA ALA A 91 -2.82 -3.22 -8.62
C ALA A 91 -2.66 -2.05 -9.59
N THR A 92 -3.59 -1.10 -9.54
CA THR A 92 -3.50 0.15 -10.29
C THR A 92 -3.01 1.25 -9.38
N TYR A 93 -1.93 1.91 -9.78
CA TYR A 93 -1.37 3.09 -9.12
C TYR A 93 -1.65 4.31 -9.97
N TRP A 94 -2.22 5.36 -9.37
CA TRP A 94 -2.37 6.67 -9.99
C TRP A 94 -1.35 7.63 -9.44
N PHE A 95 -0.77 8.46 -10.30
CA PHE A 95 0.31 9.36 -9.95
C PHE A 95 -0.12 10.83 -9.98
N GLU A 96 0.52 11.62 -9.15
CA GLU A 96 0.44 13.09 -9.18
C GLU A 96 1.85 13.67 -9.04
N LYS A 97 2.06 14.82 -9.67
CA LYS A 97 3.33 15.52 -9.58
C LYS A 97 3.25 16.58 -8.49
N GLU A 98 4.03 16.40 -7.43
CA GLU A 98 4.15 17.35 -6.32
C GLU A 98 5.58 17.92 -6.34
N ASN A 99 5.70 19.24 -6.47
CA ASN A 99 7.00 19.94 -6.54
C ASN A 99 7.97 19.35 -7.60
N GLY A 100 7.42 18.87 -8.72
CA GLY A 100 8.21 18.28 -9.81
C GLY A 100 8.53 16.79 -9.66
N ILE A 101 8.16 16.16 -8.55
CA ILE A 101 8.40 14.74 -8.26
C ILE A 101 7.09 13.96 -8.44
N TRP A 102 7.16 12.84 -9.17
CA TRP A 102 6.02 11.93 -9.30
C TRP A 102 5.85 11.11 -8.02
N LYS A 103 4.67 11.18 -7.43
CA LYS A 103 4.28 10.42 -6.24
C LYS A 103 3.01 9.63 -6.50
N ILE A 104 2.79 8.59 -5.71
CA ILE A 104 1.57 7.79 -5.78
C ILE A 104 0.45 8.59 -5.10
N TYR A 105 -0.53 9.00 -5.87
CA TYR A 105 -1.72 9.68 -5.39
C TYR A 105 -2.74 8.71 -4.81
N ASN A 106 -2.99 7.58 -5.49
CA ASN A 106 -3.94 6.56 -5.05
C ASN A 106 -3.48 5.17 -5.53
N LYS A 107 -3.98 4.13 -4.88
CA LYS A 107 -3.82 2.74 -5.32
C LYS A 107 -5.11 1.95 -5.14
N GLU A 108 -5.37 1.03 -6.06
CA GLU A 108 -6.47 0.08 -5.95
C GLU A 108 -6.00 -1.33 -6.30
N MET A 109 -6.40 -2.30 -5.48
CA MET A 109 -6.15 -3.72 -5.74
C MET A 109 -7.37 -4.30 -6.45
N SER A 110 -7.17 -4.87 -7.63
CA SER A 110 -8.25 -5.55 -8.35
C SER A 110 -8.37 -6.98 -7.84
N LYS A 111 -9.53 -7.33 -7.29
CA LYS A 111 -9.87 -8.74 -7.07
C LYS A 111 -10.06 -9.38 -8.44
N LEU A 112 -9.25 -10.39 -8.77
CA LEU A 112 -9.60 -11.27 -9.88
C LEU A 112 -10.94 -11.91 -9.54
N SER A 113 -11.98 -11.62 -10.32
CA SER A 113 -13.22 -12.39 -10.31
C SER A 113 -12.85 -13.84 -10.54
N GLN A 114 -13.09 -14.72 -9.55
CA GLN A 114 -13.04 -16.16 -9.80
C GLN A 114 -14.17 -16.45 -10.79
N GLN A 115 -13.81 -16.82 -12.03
CA GLN A 115 -14.71 -17.47 -12.97
C GLN A 115 -14.81 -18.95 -12.62
#